data_AF-A0A4P6LYV0-F1
#
_entry.id   AF-A0A4P6LYV0-F1
#
_cell.length_a   1.000
_cell.length_b   1.000
_cell.length_c   1.000
_cell.angle_alpha   90.00
_cell.angle_beta   90.00
_cell.angle_gamma   90.00
#
_symmetry.space_group_name_H-M   'P 1'
#
loop_
_entity.id
_entity.type
_entity.pdbx_description
1 polymer ?
#
loop_
_entity_poly.entity_id
_entity_poly.type
_entity_poly.pdbx_seq_one_letter_code
_entity_poly.pdbx_strand_id
1 'polypeptide(L)'
;MNTWKCSIKKTIDQWEIEIGLTSIGEDLLAFVAGGQKPHIGCTVIAVPRESLTGKGVSTTSSVINVTGHKDDIICREIAEILCRKYQHTVVCTGGVHIDHIEAEMIQKIMGLVKQMAEEL
;
A
#
# COMPACT_ATOMS: atom_id res chain seq x y z
N MET A 1 -5.18 -12.10 -21.72
CA MET A 1 -4.72 -10.98 -20.86
C MET A 1 -3.70 -11.57 -19.91
N ASN A 2 -2.46 -11.10 -19.95
CA ASN A 2 -1.44 -11.59 -19.02
C ASN A 2 -1.70 -10.95 -17.67
N THR A 3 -2.21 -11.73 -16.72
CA THR A 3 -2.41 -11.28 -15.35
C THR A 3 -1.06 -11.26 -14.66
N TRP A 4 -0.51 -10.08 -14.41
CA TRP A 4 0.68 -9.94 -13.59
C TRP A 4 0.25 -10.19 -12.15
N LYS A 5 0.97 -11.06 -11.44
CA LYS A 5 0.78 -11.24 -10.00
C LYS A 5 2.15 -11.44 -9.37
N CYS A 6 2.51 -10.54 -8.47
CA CYS A 6 3.68 -10.69 -7.62
C CYS A 6 3.31 -10.35 -6.19
N SER A 7 4.08 -10.88 -5.26
CA SER A 7 3.96 -10.55 -3.85
C SER A 7 5.34 -10.64 -3.21
N ILE A 8 5.60 -9.74 -2.28
CA ILE A 8 6.80 -9.75 -1.47
C ILE A 8 6.40 -9.84 -0.01
N LYS A 9 7.17 -10.62 0.74
CA LYS A 9 6.99 -10.83 2.18
C LYS A 9 8.28 -10.46 2.88
N LYS A 10 8.18 -9.69 3.96
CA LYS A 10 9.32 -9.38 4.82
C LYS A 10 8.92 -9.46 6.27
N THR A 11 9.88 -9.83 7.10
CA THR A 11 9.72 -9.89 8.55
C THR A 11 10.41 -8.69 9.19
N ILE A 12 9.73 -8.05 10.13
CA ILE A 12 10.30 -7.02 11.01
C ILE A 12 10.03 -7.40 12.46
N ASP A 13 11.12 -7.54 13.22
CA ASP A 13 11.14 -8.24 14.51
C ASP A 13 10.45 -9.62 14.38
N GLN A 14 9.26 -9.81 14.96
CA GLN A 14 8.47 -11.05 14.85
C GLN A 14 7.28 -10.97 13.87
N TRP A 15 7.06 -9.82 13.21
CA TRP A 15 5.87 -9.58 12.40
C TRP A 15 6.15 -9.78 10.92
N GLU A 16 5.37 -10.63 10.26
CA GLU A 16 5.37 -10.76 8.80
C GLU A 16 4.44 -9.71 8.19
N ILE A 17 4.93 -9.00 7.18
CA ILE A 17 4.18 -8.09 6.33
C ILE A 17 4.27 -8.60 4.89
N GLU A 18 3.13 -8.68 4.21
CA GLU A 18 2.98 -9.03 2.80
C GLU A 18 2.40 -7.85 2.03
N ILE A 19 3.00 -7.54 0.88
CA ILE A 19 2.39 -6.68 -0.14
C ILE A 19 2.29 -7.49 -1.43
N GLY A 20 1.08 -7.60 -1.96
CA GLY A 20 0.83 -8.21 -3.26
C GLY A 20 0.31 -7.20 -4.26
N LEU A 21 0.57 -7.46 -5.54
CA LEU A 21 0.16 -6.62 -6.67
C LEU A 21 -0.36 -7.52 -7.79
N THR A 22 -1.49 -7.13 -8.38
CA THR A 22 -2.00 -7.78 -9.58
C THR A 22 -2.62 -6.79 -10.57
N SER A 23 -2.54 -7.09 -11.86
CA SER A 23 -3.15 -6.27 -12.91
C SER A 23 -4.64 -6.58 -13.10
N ILE A 24 -5.46 -5.54 -13.22
CA ILE A 24 -6.85 -5.59 -13.70
C ILE A 24 -6.91 -4.76 -15.00
N GLY A 25 -6.72 -5.41 -16.14
CA GLY A 25 -6.51 -4.70 -17.40
C GLY A 25 -5.20 -3.90 -17.33
N GLU A 26 -5.29 -2.58 -17.52
CA GLU A 26 -4.16 -1.65 -17.39
C GLU A 26 -3.98 -1.16 -15.94
N ASP A 27 -5.01 -1.27 -15.10
CA ASP A 27 -4.96 -0.80 -13.71
C ASP A 27 -4.38 -1.87 -12.78
N LEU A 28 -4.04 -1.47 -11.56
CA LEU A 28 -3.42 -2.35 -10.58
C LEU A 28 -4.25 -2.45 -9.29
N LEU A 29 -4.35 -3.66 -8.77
CA LEU A 29 -4.86 -3.97 -7.44
C LEU A 29 -3.70 -4.43 -6.56
N ALA A 30 -3.38 -3.64 -5.55
CA ALA A 30 -2.46 -3.96 -4.48
C ALA A 30 -3.21 -4.37 -3.22
N PHE A 31 -2.59 -5.22 -2.41
CA PHE A 31 -3.02 -5.44 -1.03
C PHE A 31 -1.86 -5.37 -0.05
N VAL A 32 -2.17 -5.07 1.21
CA VAL A 32 -1.25 -5.21 2.34
C VAL A 32 -1.88 -6.04 3.44
N ALA A 33 -1.13 -6.99 3.98
CA ALA A 33 -1.57 -7.87 5.05
C ALA A 33 -0.42 -8.14 6.02
N GLY A 34 -0.70 -8.18 7.32
CA GLY A 34 0.33 -8.52 8.30
C GLY A 34 -0.11 -8.41 9.76
N GLY A 35 0.83 -8.68 10.65
CA GLY A 35 0.60 -8.72 12.10
C GLY A 35 -0.18 -9.96 12.54
N GLN A 36 -0.79 -9.92 13.73
CA GLN A 36 -1.55 -11.04 14.29
C GLN A 36 -2.87 -11.30 13.55
N LYS A 37 -3.54 -10.24 13.09
CA LYS A 37 -4.90 -10.31 12.54
C LYS A 37 -5.03 -9.45 11.26
N PRO A 38 -4.50 -9.91 10.12
CA PRO A 38 -4.70 -9.23 8.84
C PRO A 38 -6.20 -9.04 8.57
N HIS A 39 -6.57 -7.87 8.06
CA HIS A 39 -7.97 -7.50 7.82
C HIS A 39 -8.04 -6.41 6.73
N ILE A 40 -9.25 -6.04 6.32
CA ILE A 40 -9.47 -4.85 5.48
C ILE A 40 -9.83 -3.70 6.42
N GLY A 41 -8.88 -2.78 6.64
CA GLY A 41 -9.08 -1.57 7.43
C GLY A 41 -9.22 -0.31 6.56
N CYS A 42 -8.72 -0.36 5.32
CA CYS A 42 -8.76 0.74 4.38
C CYS A 42 -8.85 0.26 2.93
N THR A 43 -9.42 1.10 2.05
CA THR A 43 -9.12 1.08 0.62
C THR A 43 -8.75 2.48 0.14
N VAL A 44 -7.73 2.56 -0.70
CA VAL A 44 -7.28 3.78 -1.36
C VAL A 44 -7.29 3.57 -2.86
N ILE A 45 -7.81 4.53 -3.61
CA ILE A 45 -7.63 4.64 -5.06
C ILE A 45 -6.70 5.82 -5.36
N ALA A 46 -5.58 5.54 -6.02
CA ALA A 46 -4.62 6.51 -6.49
C ALA A 46 -4.68 6.61 -8.02
N VAL A 47 -4.81 7.84 -8.52
CA VAL A 47 -4.86 8.14 -9.96
C VAL A 47 -3.63 8.98 -10.33
N PRO A 48 -2.86 8.60 -11.36
CA PRO A 48 -1.67 9.34 -11.75
C PRO A 48 -2.07 10.65 -12.42
N ARG A 49 -1.30 11.70 -12.17
CA ARG A 49 -1.46 13.00 -12.83
C ARG A 49 -0.11 13.69 -12.97
N GLU A 50 -0.05 14.70 -13.83
CA GLU A 50 1.09 15.60 -13.85
C GLU A 50 1.25 16.32 -12.50
N SER A 51 2.50 16.50 -12.08
CA SER A 51 2.80 17.30 -10.90
C SER A 51 2.36 18.75 -11.07
N LEU A 52 1.88 19.39 -9.99
CA LEU A 52 1.53 20.82 -10.01
C LEU A 52 2.75 21.73 -10.24
N THR A 53 3.95 21.20 -10.00
CA THR A 53 5.22 21.90 -10.30
C THR A 53 5.64 21.76 -11.76
N GLY A 54 4.90 21.00 -12.58
CA GLY A 54 5.24 20.68 -13.97
C GLY A 54 6.39 19.68 -14.12
N LYS A 55 6.88 19.09 -13.03
CA LYS A 55 8.00 18.13 -13.04
C LYS A 55 7.60 16.80 -12.43
N GLY A 56 7.60 15.76 -13.25
CA GLY A 56 7.33 14.37 -12.85
C GLY A 56 5.86 14.04 -12.67
N VAL A 57 5.62 12.81 -12.21
CA VAL A 57 4.27 12.25 -11.96
C VAL A 57 3.93 12.41 -10.49
N SER A 58 2.74 12.92 -10.23
CA SER A 58 2.10 12.99 -8.92
C SER A 58 0.83 12.12 -8.92
N THR A 59 0.14 12.06 -7.80
CA THR A 59 -1.04 11.24 -7.61
C THR A 59 -2.14 12.05 -6.95
N THR A 60 -3.38 11.69 -7.25
CA THR A 60 -4.56 12.06 -6.47
C THR A 60 -5.08 10.80 -5.79
N SER A 61 -5.21 10.84 -4.47
CA SER A 61 -5.61 9.68 -3.66
C SER A 61 -6.95 9.92 -2.99
N SER A 62 -7.91 9.00 -3.20
CA SER A 62 -9.17 8.97 -2.45
C SER A 62 -9.15 7.81 -1.47
N VAL A 63 -9.48 8.08 -0.20
CA VAL A 63 -9.31 7.15 0.92
C VAL A 63 -10.68 6.83 1.52
N ILE A 64 -10.95 5.55 1.75
CA ILE A 64 -12.12 5.07 2.49
C ILE A 64 -11.62 4.15 3.60
N ASN A 65 -11.71 4.62 4.85
CA ASN A 65 -11.38 3.82 6.03
C ASN A 65 -12.62 3.09 6.56
N VAL A 66 -12.41 1.86 7.02
CA VAL A 66 -13.35 1.17 7.89
C VAL A 66 -13.34 1.86 9.25
N THR A 67 -14.50 2.06 9.85
CA THR A 67 -14.62 2.77 11.14
C THR A 67 -13.72 2.13 12.21
N GLY A 68 -12.97 2.95 12.95
CA GLY A 68 -12.07 2.50 14.01
C GLY A 68 -10.68 2.07 13.54
N HIS A 69 -10.40 2.08 12.24
CA HIS A 69 -9.13 1.65 11.66
C HIS A 69 -8.21 2.82 11.28
N LYS A 70 -6.89 2.55 11.21
CA LYS A 70 -5.84 3.54 10.90
C LYS A 70 -4.94 3.09 9.74
N ASP A 71 -5.44 2.19 8.90
CA ASP A 71 -4.67 1.57 7.82
C ASP A 71 -4.52 2.47 6.58
N ASP A 72 -5.13 3.66 6.57
CA ASP A 72 -5.00 4.65 5.50
C ASP A 72 -3.56 5.03 5.24
N ILE A 73 -2.76 5.17 6.30
CA ILE A 73 -1.37 5.62 6.16
C ILE A 73 -0.57 4.60 5.34
N ILE A 74 -0.77 3.30 5.63
CA ILE A 74 -0.09 2.20 4.93
C ILE A 74 -0.64 2.05 3.51
N CYS A 75 -1.97 1.96 3.36
CA CYS A 75 -2.59 1.73 2.05
C CYS A 75 -2.33 2.90 1.09
N ARG A 76 -2.35 4.14 1.58
CA ARG A 76 -2.07 5.32 0.77
C ARG A 76 -0.62 5.35 0.28
N GLU A 77 0.34 5.08 1.16
CA GLU A 77 1.76 5.06 0.80
C GLU A 77 2.02 4.05 -0.34
N ILE A 78 1.48 2.84 -0.20
CA ILE A 78 1.61 1.79 -1.23
C ILE A 78 0.95 2.23 -2.54
N ALA A 79 -0.31 2.69 -2.48
CA ALA A 79 -1.04 3.11 -3.68
C ALA A 79 -0.31 4.23 -4.43
N GLU A 80 0.20 5.25 -3.73
CA GLU A 80 0.88 6.39 -4.33
C GLU A 80 2.25 6.04 -4.91
N ILE A 81 3.02 5.14 -4.26
CA ILE A 81 4.30 4.66 -4.81
C ILE A 81 4.08 3.90 -6.10
N LEU A 82 3.19 2.90 -6.08
CA LEU A 82 2.94 2.05 -7.24
C LEU A 82 2.30 2.85 -8.38
N CYS A 83 1.38 3.77 -8.07
CA CYS A 83 0.74 4.63 -9.06
C CYS A 83 1.74 5.54 -9.77
N ARG A 84 2.70 6.14 -9.05
CA ARG A 84 3.78 6.93 -9.69
C ARG A 84 4.74 6.06 -10.49
N LYS A 85 5.09 4.87 -9.97
CA LYS A 85 6.04 3.94 -10.60
C LYS A 85 5.51 3.40 -11.91
N TYR A 86 4.25 2.97 -11.92
CA TYR A 86 3.63 2.31 -13.07
C TYR A 86 2.79 3.24 -13.94
N GLN A 87 2.49 4.47 -13.48
CA GLN A 87 1.65 5.43 -14.19
C GLN A 87 0.26 4.89 -14.57
N HIS A 88 -0.29 4.00 -13.73
CA HIS A 88 -1.62 3.43 -13.85
C HIS A 88 -2.47 3.76 -12.62
N THR A 89 -3.80 3.60 -12.71
CA THR A 89 -4.65 3.68 -11.53
C THR A 89 -4.32 2.52 -10.61
N VAL A 90 -4.18 2.79 -9.31
CA VAL A 90 -3.87 1.76 -8.31
C VAL A 90 -4.92 1.80 -7.21
N VAL A 91 -5.54 0.65 -6.96
CA VAL A 91 -6.28 0.40 -5.72
C VAL A 91 -5.37 -0.32 -4.76
N CYS A 92 -5.20 0.18 -3.53
CA CYS A 92 -4.58 -0.56 -2.44
C CYS A 92 -5.60 -0.77 -1.32
N THR A 93 -5.71 -2.00 -0.83
CA THR A 93 -6.60 -2.34 0.29
C THR A 93 -5.95 -3.30 1.27
N GLY A 94 -6.38 -3.26 2.53
CA GLY A 94 -5.92 -4.18 3.56
C GLY A 94 -5.67 -3.50 4.88
N GLY A 95 -4.79 -4.08 5.68
CA GLY A 95 -4.51 -3.64 7.03
C GLY A 95 -3.57 -4.55 7.79
N VAL A 96 -2.92 -3.98 8.79
CA VAL A 96 -1.94 -4.65 9.66
C VAL A 96 -2.40 -4.48 11.10
N HIS A 97 -2.77 -5.58 11.75
CA HIS A 97 -3.20 -5.54 13.16
C HIS A 97 -2.10 -6.05 14.07
N ILE A 98 -1.58 -5.16 14.92
CA ILE A 98 -0.67 -5.52 16.00
C ILE A 98 -1.18 -4.99 17.33
N ASP A 99 -1.47 -5.92 18.26
CA ASP A 99 -1.93 -5.56 19.60
C ASP A 99 -0.87 -4.73 20.35
N HIS A 100 -1.30 -3.63 20.95
CA HIS A 100 -0.45 -2.72 21.73
C HIS A 100 0.80 -2.22 20.96
N ILE A 101 0.66 -2.01 19.65
CA ILE A 101 1.76 -1.51 18.82
C ILE A 101 2.31 -0.17 19.33
N GLU A 102 3.61 -0.12 19.56
CA GLU A 102 4.32 1.09 19.97
C GLU A 102 4.61 2.00 18.77
N ALA A 103 4.74 3.31 19.02
CA ALA A 103 4.98 4.29 17.97
C ALA A 103 6.27 4.00 17.16
N GLU A 104 7.32 3.49 17.81
CA GLU A 104 8.56 3.10 17.13
C GLU A 104 8.32 1.97 16.12
N MET A 105 7.54 0.97 16.51
CA MET A 105 7.18 -0.14 15.62
C MET A 105 6.32 0.32 14.44
N ILE A 106 5.41 1.28 14.65
CA ILE A 106 4.66 1.90 13.54
C ILE A 106 5.62 2.51 12.52
N GLN A 107 6.63 3.27 12.97
CA GLN A 107 7.61 3.88 12.07
C GLN A 107 8.45 2.84 11.32
N LYS A 108 8.87 1.78 12.02
CA LYS A 108 9.57 0.64 11.43
C LYS A 108 8.75 -0.03 10.32
N ILE A 109 7.47 -0.30 10.57
CA ILE A 109 6.56 -0.89 9.59
C ILE A 109 6.34 0.07 8.40
N MET A 110 6.15 1.37 8.65
CA MET A 110 6.02 2.36 7.57
C MET A 110 7.25 2.40 6.67
N GLY A 111 8.45 2.38 7.24
CA GLY A 111 9.70 2.31 6.49
C GLY A 111 9.82 1.03 5.67
N LEU A 112 9.48 -0.11 6.26
CA LEU A 112 9.48 -1.41 5.58
C LEU A 112 8.49 -1.42 4.41
N VAL A 113 7.26 -0.97 4.63
CA VAL A 113 6.19 -0.92 3.61
C VAL A 113 6.60 -0.06 2.43
N LYS A 114 7.19 1.10 2.70
CA LYS A 114 7.70 1.99 1.65
C LYS A 114 8.77 1.28 0.79
N GLN A 115 9.76 0.67 1.43
CA GLN A 115 10.81 -0.08 0.73
C GLN A 115 10.21 -1.22 -0.10
N MET A 116 9.27 -1.97 0.47
CA MET A 116 8.57 -3.06 -0.21
C MET A 116 7.82 -2.55 -1.45
N ALA A 117 7.04 -1.47 -1.33
CA ALA A 117 6.33 -0.90 -2.47
C ALA A 117 7.26 -0.39 -3.58
N GLU A 118 8.44 0.13 -3.23
CA GLU A 118 9.46 0.53 -4.21
C GLU A 118 10.09 -0.68 -4.94
N GLU A 119 10.22 -1.81 -4.26
CA GLU A 119 10.75 -3.07 -4.80
C GLU A 119 9.78 -3.82 -5.71
N LEU A 120 8.46 -3.64 -5.54
CA LEU A 120 7.40 -4.25 -6.37
C LEU A 120 7.34 -3.66 -7.77
#